data_AF-A0A838FMI7-F1
#
_entry.id   AF-A0A838FMI7-F1
#
_cell.length_a   1.000
_cell.length_b   1.000
_cell.length_c   1.000
_cell.angle_alpha   90.00
_cell.angle_beta   90.00
_cell.angle_gamma   90.00
#
_symmetry.space_group_name_H-M   'P 1'
#
loop_
_entity.id
_entity.type
_entity.pdbx_description
1 polymer ?
#
loop_
_entity_poly.entity_id
_entity_poly.type
_entity_poly.pdbx_seq_one_letter_code
_entity_poly.pdbx_strand_id
1 'polypeptide(L)'
;MKTHRYITWFAALLLLVCAPVERAEAQRSTAAKHSREAMALAKKQQYDKAAEAFGKAIDAQPKNATHYINRGQALRADGKLKPASADFTRAIELKPRDATPYTLRGQVSLDQKKVDRAIADFDQALKISPRDRSALRFRAFAHMTKRDWKKAIADYDVAINTIRRVDVEGRMRRGFAHRNLKQYDRAIDDFSRIIQASPKNADFHRYRADTYALMGDNEKAVADMKKVVELKPDNKEAQRRLSALQRSARASAKARPEASPAAAPRASGATPKATPSGRG
;
A
#
# COMPACT_ATOMS: atom_id res chain seq x y z
N MET A 1 61.10 30.01 34.22
CA MET A 1 60.36 30.62 33.06
C MET A 1 59.88 29.63 31.98
N LYS A 2 60.09 28.30 32.09
CA LYS A 2 59.59 27.34 31.07
C LYS A 2 58.16 26.84 31.32
N THR A 3 57.71 26.78 32.57
CA THR A 3 56.36 26.32 32.96
C THR A 3 55.21 27.23 32.53
N HIS A 4 55.41 28.55 32.52
CA HIS A 4 54.36 29.50 32.07
C HIS A 4 54.04 29.39 30.57
N ARG A 5 55.00 28.99 29.73
CA ARG A 5 54.76 28.75 28.30
C ARG A 5 53.97 27.46 28.07
N TYR A 6 54.08 26.44 28.92
CA TYR A 6 53.27 25.23 28.75
C TYR A 6 51.79 25.45 29.11
N ILE A 7 51.50 26.23 30.15
CA ILE A 7 50.13 26.51 30.60
C ILE A 7 49.35 27.32 29.55
N THR A 8 50.00 28.30 28.90
CA THR A 8 49.35 29.11 27.85
C THR A 8 49.08 28.30 26.57
N TRP A 9 49.96 27.37 26.21
CA TRP A 9 49.74 26.47 25.08
C TRP A 9 48.65 25.43 25.35
N PHE A 10 48.58 24.87 26.56
CA PHE A 10 47.50 23.97 26.95
C PHE A 10 46.13 24.67 27.03
N ALA A 11 46.07 25.89 27.56
CA ALA A 11 44.84 26.69 27.59
C ALA A 11 44.36 27.09 26.18
N ALA A 12 45.29 27.49 25.30
CA ALA A 12 44.97 27.80 23.91
C ALA A 12 44.51 26.56 23.12
N LEU A 13 45.13 25.39 23.34
CA LEU A 13 44.73 24.12 22.74
C LEU A 13 43.35 23.67 23.25
N LEU A 14 43.08 23.81 24.55
CA LEU A 14 41.78 23.51 25.15
C LEU A 14 40.67 24.40 24.55
N LEU A 15 40.92 25.70 24.38
CA LEU A 15 39.97 26.63 23.75
C LEU A 15 39.75 26.32 22.26
N LEU A 16 40.80 25.94 21.52
CA LEU A 16 40.70 25.53 20.11
C LEU A 16 39.88 24.24 19.92
N VAL A 17 39.89 23.34 20.90
CA VAL A 17 39.14 22.07 20.86
C VAL A 17 37.73 22.23 21.42
N CYS A 18 37.53 23.00 22.49
CA CYS A 18 36.21 23.17 23.13
C CYS A 18 35.28 24.10 22.35
N ALA A 19 35.77 25.20 21.76
CA ALA A 19 34.90 26.18 21.09
C ALA A 19 34.10 25.61 19.90
N PRO A 20 34.65 24.72 19.04
CA PRO A 20 33.88 24.04 18.00
C PRO A 20 32.81 23.08 18.56
N VAL A 21 33.09 22.42 19.68
CA VAL A 21 32.16 21.49 20.33
C VAL A 21 30.99 22.26 20.94
N GLU A 22 31.25 23.32 21.70
CA GLU A 22 30.22 24.18 22.29
C GLU A 22 29.34 24.82 21.21
N ARG A 23 29.93 25.30 20.10
CA ARG A 23 29.17 25.83 18.96
C ARG A 23 28.28 24.76 18.32
N ALA A 24 28.80 23.54 18.13
CA ALA A 24 28.03 22.43 17.57
C ALA A 24 26.89 22.01 18.50
N GLU A 25 27.09 22.05 19.82
CA GLU A 25 26.05 21.79 20.83
C GLU A 25 24.97 22.88 20.83
N ALA A 26 25.35 24.15 20.79
CA ALA A 26 24.41 25.26 20.68
C ALA A 26 23.57 25.14 19.40
N GLN A 27 24.19 24.83 18.25
CA GLN A 27 23.48 24.58 16.99
C GLN A 27 22.53 23.39 17.09
N ARG A 28 22.96 22.28 17.71
CA ARG A 28 22.10 21.11 17.96
C ARG A 28 20.89 21.46 18.83
N SER A 29 21.10 22.21 19.91
CA SER A 29 20.05 22.63 20.82
C SER A 29 19.02 23.52 20.12
N THR A 30 19.49 24.53 19.39
CA THR A 30 18.64 25.44 18.60
C THR A 30 17.84 24.67 17.53
N ALA A 31 18.49 23.80 16.76
CA ALA A 31 17.81 22.99 15.75
C ALA A 31 16.77 22.04 16.36
N ALA A 32 17.08 21.42 17.50
CA ALA A 32 16.16 20.54 18.20
C ALA A 32 14.93 21.29 18.72
N LYS A 33 15.10 22.51 19.26
CA LYS A 33 13.99 23.37 19.69
C LYS A 33 13.03 23.65 18.54
N HIS A 34 13.54 24.15 17.41
CA HIS A 34 12.71 24.46 16.25
C HIS A 34 12.10 23.22 15.60
N SER A 35 12.80 22.08 15.61
CA SER A 35 12.24 20.82 15.11
C SER A 35 11.06 20.34 15.96
N ARG A 36 11.14 20.46 17.29
CA ARG A 36 10.04 20.11 18.20
C ARG A 36 8.84 21.03 18.02
N GLU A 37 9.09 22.34 17.90
CA GLU A 37 8.06 23.33 17.57
C GLU A 37 7.36 23.00 16.26
N ALA A 38 8.13 22.71 15.21
CA ALA A 38 7.59 22.35 13.89
C ALA A 38 6.76 21.06 13.93
N MET A 39 7.19 20.03 14.66
CA MET A 39 6.40 18.80 14.85
C MET A 39 5.08 19.06 15.59
N ALA A 40 5.09 19.94 16.61
CA ALA A 40 3.87 20.35 17.31
C ALA A 40 2.90 21.12 16.39
N LEU A 41 3.41 22.01 15.54
CA LEU A 41 2.63 22.73 14.54
C LEU A 41 2.03 21.78 13.48
N ALA A 42 2.83 20.84 12.98
CA ALA A 42 2.38 19.83 12.03
C ALA A 42 1.27 18.93 12.61
N LYS A 43 1.35 18.57 13.90
CA LYS A 43 0.29 17.84 14.60
C LYS A 43 -1.01 18.63 14.69
N LYS A 44 -0.92 19.96 14.75
CA LYS A 44 -2.06 20.88 14.69
C LYS A 44 -2.50 21.22 13.26
N GLN A 45 -1.92 20.56 12.26
CA GLN A 45 -2.15 20.80 10.82
C GLN A 45 -1.79 22.22 10.35
N GLN A 46 -0.96 22.95 11.10
CA GLN A 46 -0.42 24.25 10.72
C GLN A 46 0.85 24.06 9.89
N TYR A 47 0.68 23.54 8.67
CA TYR A 47 1.76 23.01 7.85
C TYR A 47 2.71 24.09 7.31
N ASP A 48 2.17 25.26 6.98
CA ASP A 48 2.92 26.46 6.60
C ASP A 48 3.90 26.89 7.73
N LYS A 49 3.39 27.05 8.95
CA LYS A 49 4.19 27.42 10.12
C LYS A 49 5.17 26.32 10.51
N ALA A 50 4.77 25.06 10.38
CA ALA A 50 5.67 23.93 10.59
C ALA A 50 6.86 23.98 9.61
N ALA A 51 6.61 24.31 8.34
CA ALA A 51 7.66 24.43 7.34
C ALA A 51 8.64 25.59 7.66
N GLU A 52 8.12 26.73 8.13
CA GLU A 52 8.96 27.85 8.59
C GLU A 52 9.84 27.47 9.78
N ALA A 53 9.28 26.79 10.80
CA ALA A 53 10.02 26.33 11.95
C ALA A 53 11.09 25.28 11.58
N PHE A 54 10.79 24.35 10.68
CA PHE A 54 11.82 23.45 10.13
C PHE A 54 12.89 24.22 9.33
N GLY A 55 12.54 25.33 8.67
CA GLY A 55 13.50 26.24 8.06
C GLY A 55 14.54 26.75 9.06
N LYS A 56 14.09 27.21 10.22
CA LYS A 56 15.01 27.63 11.32
C LYS A 56 15.90 26.49 11.82
N ALA A 57 15.37 25.25 11.85
CA ALA A 57 16.18 24.07 12.19
C ALA A 57 17.24 23.75 11.12
N ILE A 58 16.92 23.98 9.85
CA ILE A 58 17.87 23.85 8.72
C ILE A 58 18.95 24.92 8.82
N ASP A 59 18.60 26.17 9.13
CA ASP A 59 19.60 27.25 9.27
C ASP A 59 20.63 26.94 10.37
N ALA A 60 20.18 26.35 11.48
CA ALA A 60 21.06 25.90 12.55
C ALA A 60 21.88 24.63 12.19
N GLN A 61 21.36 23.76 11.33
CA GLN A 61 22.01 22.51 10.92
C GLN A 61 21.81 22.19 9.42
N PRO A 62 22.50 22.91 8.51
CA PRO A 62 22.23 22.83 7.06
C PRO A 62 22.67 21.51 6.40
N LYS A 63 23.39 20.66 7.13
CA LYS A 63 23.82 19.33 6.67
C LYS A 63 22.98 18.19 7.24
N ASN A 64 21.92 18.50 8.00
CA ASN A 64 21.04 17.48 8.56
C ASN A 64 19.88 17.17 7.61
N ALA A 65 19.99 16.06 6.87
CA ALA A 65 18.98 15.61 5.92
C ALA A 65 17.57 15.45 6.52
N THR A 66 17.47 15.10 7.80
CA THR A 66 16.18 14.88 8.48
C THR A 66 15.34 16.16 8.52
N HIS A 67 15.97 17.33 8.67
CA HIS A 67 15.25 18.61 8.71
C HIS A 67 14.62 18.94 7.35
N TYR A 68 15.34 18.66 6.26
CA TYR A 68 14.81 18.78 4.91
C TYR A 68 13.68 17.77 4.64
N ILE A 69 13.82 16.51 5.09
CA ILE A 69 12.74 15.51 4.99
C ILE A 69 11.48 16.02 5.68
N ASN A 70 11.60 16.49 6.92
CA ASN A 70 10.45 16.93 7.71
C ASN A 70 9.81 18.20 7.13
N ARG A 71 10.62 19.17 6.68
CA ARG A 71 10.11 20.37 6.00
C ARG A 71 9.42 20.02 4.69
N GLY A 72 10.00 19.14 3.89
CA GLY A 72 9.43 18.65 2.64
C GLY A 72 8.08 17.95 2.86
N GLN A 73 7.92 17.18 3.94
CA GLN A 73 6.64 16.57 4.30
C GLN A 73 5.59 17.62 4.70
N ALA A 74 5.96 18.61 5.50
CA ALA A 74 5.06 19.72 5.85
C ALA A 74 4.63 20.51 4.61
N LEU A 75 5.58 20.86 3.73
CA LEU A 75 5.31 21.54 2.46
C LEU A 75 4.40 20.73 1.54
N ARG A 76 4.58 19.40 1.48
CA ARG A 76 3.69 18.53 0.71
C ARG A 76 2.27 18.54 1.28
N ALA A 77 2.13 18.46 2.60
CA ALA A 77 0.82 18.52 3.27
C ALA A 77 0.12 19.87 3.07
N ASP A 78 0.90 20.95 2.95
CA ASP A 78 0.44 22.30 2.59
C ASP A 78 0.16 22.49 1.09
N GLY A 79 0.33 21.44 0.26
CA GLY A 79 0.15 21.51 -1.20
C GLY A 79 1.29 22.20 -1.97
N LYS A 80 2.36 22.63 -1.29
CA LYS A 80 3.56 23.24 -1.89
C LYS A 80 4.50 22.17 -2.46
N LEU A 81 4.05 21.50 -3.52
CA LEU A 81 4.71 20.33 -4.10
C LEU A 81 6.10 20.62 -4.70
N LYS A 82 6.31 21.78 -5.33
CA LYS A 82 7.61 22.15 -5.92
C LYS A 82 8.69 22.33 -4.82
N PRO A 83 8.46 23.18 -3.79
CA PRO A 83 9.36 23.27 -2.64
C PRO A 83 9.60 21.92 -1.94
N ALA A 84 8.56 21.11 -1.74
CA ALA A 84 8.71 19.78 -1.13
C ALA A 84 9.68 18.88 -1.91
N SER A 85 9.57 18.86 -3.25
CA SER A 85 10.46 18.10 -4.12
C SER A 85 11.91 18.58 -4.04
N ALA A 86 12.13 19.90 -3.90
CA ALA A 86 13.47 20.47 -3.72
C ALA A 86 14.09 20.04 -2.38
N ASP A 87 13.31 20.05 -1.30
CA ASP A 87 13.76 19.59 0.02
C ASP A 87 14.13 18.10 0.02
N PHE A 88 13.32 17.23 -0.60
CA PHE A 88 13.67 15.82 -0.71
C PHE A 88 14.91 15.59 -1.58
N THR A 89 15.11 16.40 -2.62
CA THR A 89 16.32 16.36 -3.44
C THR A 89 17.55 16.74 -2.60
N ARG A 90 17.44 17.79 -1.79
CA ARG A 90 18.53 18.17 -0.88
C ARG A 90 18.83 17.10 0.17
N ALA A 91 17.80 16.43 0.70
CA ALA A 91 17.98 15.30 1.61
C ALA A 91 18.71 14.12 0.94
N ILE A 92 18.40 13.83 -0.34
CA ILE A 92 19.08 12.81 -1.15
C ILE A 92 20.56 13.16 -1.34
N GLU A 93 20.87 14.41 -1.68
CA GLU A 93 22.27 14.87 -1.83
C GLU A 93 23.08 14.69 -0.54
N LEU A 94 22.46 14.97 0.61
CA LEU A 94 23.10 14.84 1.93
C LEU A 94 23.25 13.37 2.36
N LYS A 95 22.29 12.51 2.03
CA LYS A 95 22.27 11.09 2.38
C LYS A 95 21.78 10.22 1.22
N PRO A 96 22.62 9.95 0.20
CA PRO A 96 22.19 9.26 -1.02
C PRO A 96 21.82 7.79 -0.83
N ARG A 97 22.18 7.19 0.32
CA ARG A 97 21.83 5.81 0.73
C ARG A 97 20.65 5.74 1.70
N ASP A 98 19.94 6.85 1.94
CA ASP A 98 18.66 6.84 2.65
C ASP A 98 17.53 6.67 1.63
N ALA A 99 16.73 5.60 1.76
CA ALA A 99 15.60 5.34 0.87
C ALA A 99 14.42 6.32 1.08
N THR A 100 14.29 6.86 2.29
CA THR A 100 13.15 7.68 2.73
C THR A 100 12.88 8.87 1.81
N PRO A 101 13.85 9.75 1.50
CA PRO A 101 13.59 10.92 0.67
C PRO A 101 13.29 10.56 -0.79
N TYR A 102 13.79 9.44 -1.32
CA TYR A 102 13.36 8.95 -2.65
C TYR A 102 11.88 8.56 -2.64
N THR A 103 11.45 7.76 -1.66
CA THR A 103 10.03 7.39 -1.51
C THR A 103 9.13 8.63 -1.37
N LEU A 104 9.55 9.63 -0.60
CA LEU A 104 8.77 10.86 -0.41
C LEU A 104 8.74 11.74 -1.67
N ARG A 105 9.87 11.85 -2.39
CA ARG A 105 9.92 12.58 -3.67
C ARG A 105 9.10 11.88 -4.76
N GLY A 106 9.08 10.55 -4.76
CA GLY A 106 8.21 9.75 -5.62
C GLY A 106 6.73 10.01 -5.35
N GLN A 107 6.32 10.11 -4.07
CA GLN A 107 4.94 10.49 -3.71
C GLN A 107 4.59 11.90 -4.22
N VAL A 108 5.47 12.89 -4.04
CA VAL A 108 5.26 14.23 -4.60
C VAL A 108 5.14 14.19 -6.12
N SER A 109 5.93 13.35 -6.80
CA SER A 109 5.83 13.17 -8.25
C SER A 109 4.48 12.56 -8.66
N LEU A 110 3.91 11.64 -7.89
CA LEU A 110 2.54 11.15 -8.10
C LEU A 110 1.49 12.25 -7.92
N ASP A 111 1.62 13.08 -6.87
CA ASP A 111 0.71 14.21 -6.64
C ASP A 111 0.77 15.23 -7.80
N GLN A 112 1.93 15.35 -8.43
CA GLN A 112 2.15 16.16 -9.64
C GLN A 112 1.75 15.44 -10.95
N LYS A 113 1.18 14.23 -10.88
CA LYS A 113 0.85 13.36 -12.04
C LYS A 113 2.05 12.97 -12.91
N LYS A 114 3.28 13.05 -12.39
CA LYS A 114 4.52 12.66 -13.06
C LYS A 114 4.87 11.20 -12.75
N VAL A 115 4.09 10.29 -13.31
CA VAL A 115 4.12 8.87 -12.94
C VAL A 115 5.47 8.21 -13.21
N ASP A 116 6.11 8.46 -14.35
CA ASP A 116 7.41 7.85 -14.68
C ASP A 116 8.53 8.32 -13.74
N ARG A 117 8.51 9.60 -13.34
CA ARG A 117 9.47 10.13 -12.35
C ARG A 117 9.25 9.49 -10.98
N ALA A 118 7.99 9.28 -10.60
CA ALA A 118 7.66 8.59 -9.35
C ALA A 118 8.20 7.15 -9.34
N ILE A 119 7.99 6.40 -10.43
CA ILE A 119 8.51 5.03 -10.58
C ILE A 119 10.04 5.02 -10.43
N ALA A 120 10.76 5.92 -11.10
CA ALA A 120 12.22 5.99 -10.99
C ALA A 120 12.71 6.26 -9.55
N ASP A 121 12.03 7.14 -8.82
CA ASP A 121 12.34 7.40 -7.42
C ASP A 121 12.04 6.17 -6.53
N PHE A 122 10.92 5.48 -6.76
CA PHE A 122 10.62 4.25 -6.01
C PHE A 122 11.58 3.11 -6.35
N ASP A 123 12.01 2.99 -7.61
CA ASP A 123 13.04 2.01 -8.01
C ASP A 123 14.34 2.24 -7.24
N GLN A 124 14.76 3.51 -7.11
CA GLN A 124 15.94 3.85 -6.35
C GLN A 124 15.77 3.60 -4.84
N ALA A 125 14.60 3.92 -4.27
CA ALA A 125 14.28 3.59 -2.89
C ALA A 125 14.35 2.07 -2.64
N LEU A 126 13.82 1.26 -3.56
CA LEU A 126 13.78 -0.20 -3.47
C LEU A 126 15.13 -0.85 -3.78
N LYS A 127 16.01 -0.19 -4.54
CA LYS A 127 17.42 -0.60 -4.66
C LYS A 127 18.16 -0.49 -3.33
N ILE A 128 17.84 0.53 -2.54
CA ILE A 128 18.43 0.76 -1.20
C ILE A 128 17.77 -0.13 -0.15
N SER A 129 16.44 -0.22 -0.14
CA SER A 129 15.64 -0.98 0.81
C SER A 129 14.61 -1.85 0.07
N PRO A 130 14.97 -3.06 -0.37
CA PRO A 130 14.12 -3.90 -1.23
C PRO A 130 12.77 -4.31 -0.65
N ARG A 131 12.61 -4.20 0.67
CA ARG A 131 11.37 -4.54 1.40
C ARG A 131 10.68 -3.32 2.00
N ASP A 132 11.04 -2.10 1.57
CA ASP A 132 10.31 -0.90 1.94
C ASP A 132 8.86 -1.00 1.43
N ARG A 133 7.96 -1.21 2.38
CA ARG A 133 6.53 -1.41 2.12
C ARG A 133 5.87 -0.18 1.51
N SER A 134 6.30 1.02 1.90
CA SER A 134 5.75 2.27 1.39
C SER A 134 6.14 2.43 -0.07
N ALA A 135 7.43 2.27 -0.38
CA ALA A 135 7.93 2.34 -1.74
C ALA A 135 7.28 1.30 -2.67
N LEU A 136 7.15 0.03 -2.23
CA LEU A 136 6.47 -1.01 -2.98
C LEU A 136 5.01 -0.63 -3.28
N ARG A 137 4.24 -0.18 -2.28
CA ARG A 137 2.82 0.17 -2.47
C ARG A 137 2.63 1.34 -3.43
N PHE A 138 3.48 2.36 -3.34
CA PHE A 138 3.37 3.52 -4.22
C PHE A 138 3.87 3.22 -5.63
N ARG A 139 4.91 2.39 -5.80
CA ARG A 139 5.32 1.91 -7.13
C ARG A 139 4.26 1.03 -7.77
N ALA A 140 3.65 0.13 -7.00
CA ALA A 140 2.53 -0.68 -7.45
C ALA A 140 1.36 0.21 -7.93
N PHE A 141 1.03 1.24 -7.16
CA PHE A 141 -0.01 2.20 -7.53
C PHE A 141 0.35 2.96 -8.81
N ALA A 142 1.60 3.41 -8.95
CA ALA A 142 2.09 4.05 -10.17
C ALA A 142 1.96 3.12 -11.40
N HIS A 143 2.30 1.84 -11.26
CA HIS A 143 2.08 0.84 -12.30
C HIS A 143 0.59 0.63 -12.61
N MET A 144 -0.30 0.63 -11.60
CA MET A 144 -1.75 0.60 -11.85
C MET A 144 -2.22 1.80 -12.67
N THR A 145 -1.72 3.01 -12.39
CA THR A 145 -2.04 4.21 -13.18
C THR A 145 -1.63 4.05 -14.64
N LYS A 146 -0.52 3.36 -14.92
CA LYS A 146 -0.07 3.00 -16.27
C LYS A 146 -0.76 1.78 -16.87
N ARG A 147 -1.67 1.12 -16.13
CA ARG A 147 -2.27 -0.17 -16.48
C ARG A 147 -1.26 -1.32 -16.63
N ASP A 148 -0.08 -1.19 -16.01
CA ASP A 148 0.95 -2.23 -15.90
C ASP A 148 0.58 -3.22 -14.79
N TRP A 149 -0.58 -3.89 -14.93
CA TRP A 149 -1.19 -4.70 -13.87
C TRP A 149 -0.26 -5.79 -13.33
N LYS A 150 0.54 -6.42 -14.20
CA LYS A 150 1.51 -7.45 -13.80
C LYS A 150 2.58 -6.91 -12.84
N LYS A 151 3.13 -5.73 -13.13
CA LYS A 151 4.13 -5.10 -12.25
C LYS A 151 3.51 -4.64 -10.93
N ALA A 152 2.30 -4.09 -10.99
CA ALA A 152 1.56 -3.71 -9.79
C ALA A 152 1.29 -4.92 -8.87
N ILE A 153 0.90 -6.07 -9.43
CA ILE A 153 0.70 -7.31 -8.67
C ILE A 153 1.99 -7.75 -8.00
N ALA A 154 3.11 -7.78 -8.72
CA ALA A 154 4.41 -8.21 -8.16
C ALA A 154 4.83 -7.36 -6.94
N ASP A 155 4.64 -6.04 -7.02
CA ASP A 155 4.95 -5.15 -5.90
C ASP A 155 3.99 -5.31 -4.72
N TYR A 156 2.69 -5.47 -4.98
CA TYR A 156 1.72 -5.75 -3.92
C TYR A 156 1.96 -7.10 -3.27
N ASP A 157 2.36 -8.13 -4.01
CA ASP A 157 2.71 -9.45 -3.47
C ASP A 157 3.78 -9.33 -2.39
N VAL A 158 4.85 -8.59 -2.68
CA VAL A 158 5.92 -8.34 -1.70
C VAL A 158 5.39 -7.48 -0.53
N ALA A 159 4.66 -6.40 -0.81
CA ALA A 159 4.18 -5.47 0.22
C ALA A 159 3.16 -6.09 1.20
N ILE A 160 2.33 -7.03 0.74
CA ILE A 160 1.33 -7.73 1.55
C ILE A 160 2.01 -8.76 2.46
N ASN A 161 3.02 -9.47 1.95
CA ASN A 161 3.71 -10.55 2.69
C ASN A 161 4.71 -10.05 3.75
N THR A 162 4.93 -8.73 3.86
CA THR A 162 5.80 -8.12 4.88
C THR A 162 5.07 -7.80 6.19
N ILE A 163 3.75 -8.00 6.28
CA ILE A 163 2.99 -7.83 7.52
C ILE A 163 2.20 -9.07 7.90
N ARG A 164 2.13 -9.32 9.21
CA ARG A 164 1.36 -10.45 9.78
C ARG A 164 -0.15 -10.24 9.69
N ARG A 165 -0.62 -8.99 9.77
CA ARG A 165 -2.04 -8.65 9.67
C ARG A 165 -2.49 -8.55 8.22
N VAL A 166 -3.80 -8.69 7.97
CA VAL A 166 -4.37 -8.52 6.63
C VAL A 166 -4.12 -7.09 6.14
N ASP A 167 -3.40 -6.98 5.02
CA ASP A 167 -3.22 -5.73 4.30
C ASP A 167 -4.47 -5.39 3.47
N VAL A 168 -5.43 -4.70 4.08
CA VAL A 168 -6.71 -4.37 3.42
C VAL A 168 -6.50 -3.59 2.14
N GLU A 169 -5.71 -2.51 2.17
CA GLU A 169 -5.49 -1.67 1.00
C GLU A 169 -4.68 -2.39 -0.08
N GLY A 170 -3.59 -3.06 0.31
CA GLY A 170 -2.74 -3.80 -0.64
C GLY A 170 -3.51 -4.89 -1.37
N ARG A 171 -4.26 -5.72 -0.62
CA ARG A 171 -5.07 -6.80 -1.21
C ARG A 171 -6.22 -6.25 -2.06
N MET A 172 -6.89 -5.19 -1.63
CA MET A 172 -7.94 -4.57 -2.44
C MET A 172 -7.39 -4.11 -3.79
N ARG A 173 -6.23 -3.42 -3.81
CA ARG A 173 -5.61 -2.93 -5.05
C ARG A 173 -5.08 -4.06 -5.93
N ARG A 174 -4.46 -5.09 -5.33
CA ARG A 174 -4.03 -6.30 -6.05
C ARG A 174 -5.20 -7.07 -6.63
N GLY A 175 -6.30 -7.20 -5.89
CA GLY A 175 -7.54 -7.82 -6.37
C GLY A 175 -8.12 -7.09 -7.58
N PHE A 176 -8.09 -5.75 -7.60
CA PHE A 176 -8.46 -5.00 -8.80
C PHE A 176 -7.50 -5.21 -9.97
N ALA A 177 -6.19 -5.31 -9.72
CA ALA A 177 -5.22 -5.61 -10.77
C ALA A 177 -5.44 -7.01 -11.36
N HIS A 178 -5.67 -8.03 -10.53
CA HIS A 178 -6.04 -9.38 -10.95
C HIS A 178 -7.32 -9.37 -11.79
N ARG A 179 -8.36 -8.66 -11.35
CA ARG A 179 -9.62 -8.53 -12.08
C ARG A 179 -9.44 -7.91 -13.47
N ASN A 180 -8.59 -6.89 -13.61
CA ASN A 180 -8.28 -6.28 -14.91
C ASN A 180 -7.53 -7.23 -15.85
N LEU A 181 -6.76 -8.19 -15.30
CA LEU A 181 -6.14 -9.28 -16.04
C LEU A 181 -7.08 -10.48 -16.26
N LYS A 182 -8.36 -10.38 -15.91
CA LYS A 182 -9.35 -11.48 -15.93
C LYS A 182 -8.95 -12.69 -15.06
N GLN A 183 -8.07 -12.48 -14.08
CA GLN A 183 -7.66 -13.50 -13.11
C GLN A 183 -8.65 -13.50 -11.94
N TYR A 184 -9.91 -13.87 -12.23
CA TYR A 184 -11.02 -13.68 -11.32
C TYR A 184 -10.87 -14.44 -10.00
N ASP A 185 -10.39 -15.69 -10.03
CA ASP A 185 -10.18 -16.49 -8.81
C ASP A 185 -9.20 -15.81 -7.83
N ARG A 186 -8.11 -15.24 -8.34
CA ARG A 186 -7.13 -14.53 -7.52
C ARG A 186 -7.70 -13.23 -6.95
N ALA A 187 -8.49 -12.51 -7.75
CA ALA A 187 -9.19 -11.32 -7.27
C ALA A 187 -10.21 -11.68 -6.16
N ILE A 188 -10.92 -12.79 -6.31
CA ILE A 188 -11.87 -13.30 -5.33
C ILE A 188 -11.18 -13.71 -4.02
N ASP A 189 -9.99 -14.35 -4.07
CA ASP A 189 -9.19 -14.62 -2.85
C ASP A 189 -8.88 -13.31 -2.11
N ASP A 190 -8.34 -12.32 -2.82
CA ASP A 190 -8.00 -11.02 -2.22
C ASP A 190 -9.20 -10.34 -1.57
N PHE A 191 -10.33 -10.28 -2.27
CA PHE A 191 -11.55 -9.70 -1.71
C PHE A 191 -12.11 -10.53 -0.54
N SER A 192 -12.00 -11.84 -0.58
CA SER A 192 -12.42 -12.72 0.53
C SER A 192 -11.60 -12.49 1.79
N ARG A 193 -10.28 -12.30 1.66
CA ARG A 193 -9.40 -12.00 2.80
C ARG A 193 -9.71 -10.66 3.46
N ILE A 194 -10.04 -9.63 2.68
CA ILE A 194 -10.43 -8.33 3.26
C ILE A 194 -11.85 -8.34 3.85
N ILE A 195 -12.77 -9.15 3.30
CA ILE A 195 -14.09 -9.39 3.91
C ILE A 195 -13.94 -10.10 5.25
N GLN A 196 -13.08 -11.13 5.35
CA GLN A 196 -12.81 -11.80 6.63
C GLN A 196 -12.30 -10.83 7.69
N ALA A 197 -11.42 -9.88 7.31
CA ALA A 197 -10.88 -8.88 8.21
C ALA A 197 -11.90 -7.77 8.57
N SER A 198 -12.91 -7.52 7.75
CA SER A 198 -13.87 -6.43 7.93
C SER A 198 -15.24 -6.79 7.32
N PRO A 199 -15.98 -7.71 7.94
CA PRO A 199 -17.17 -8.32 7.33
C PRO A 199 -18.35 -7.35 7.20
N LYS A 200 -18.33 -6.23 7.93
CA LYS A 200 -19.38 -5.18 7.87
C LYS A 200 -19.11 -4.11 6.81
N ASN A 201 -18.01 -4.20 6.05
CA ASN A 201 -17.74 -3.25 4.97
C ASN A 201 -18.47 -3.69 3.69
N ALA A 202 -19.57 -3.01 3.36
CA ALA A 202 -20.39 -3.31 2.18
C ALA A 202 -19.61 -3.20 0.86
N ASP A 203 -18.61 -2.33 0.75
CA ASP A 203 -17.84 -2.19 -0.49
C ASP A 203 -17.00 -3.43 -0.79
N PHE A 204 -16.53 -4.15 0.22
CA PHE A 204 -15.74 -5.37 0.01
C PHE A 204 -16.60 -6.51 -0.55
N HIS A 205 -17.82 -6.67 -0.04
CA HIS A 205 -18.81 -7.57 -0.63
C HIS A 205 -19.16 -7.17 -2.06
N ARG A 206 -19.34 -5.87 -2.33
CA ARG A 206 -19.58 -5.37 -3.69
C ARG A 206 -18.43 -5.68 -4.64
N TYR A 207 -17.16 -5.51 -4.23
CA TYR A 207 -16.01 -5.83 -5.07
C TYR A 207 -15.96 -7.31 -5.45
N ARG A 208 -16.28 -8.21 -4.52
CA ARG A 208 -16.33 -9.64 -4.78
C ARG A 208 -17.56 -10.02 -5.63
N ALA A 209 -18.73 -9.44 -5.36
CA ALA A 209 -19.94 -9.61 -6.17
C ALA A 209 -19.73 -9.21 -7.64
N ASP A 210 -19.17 -8.02 -7.87
CA ASP A 210 -18.87 -7.52 -9.21
C ASP A 210 -17.86 -8.45 -9.94
N THR A 211 -16.95 -9.08 -9.18
CA THR A 211 -15.96 -10.02 -9.73
C THR A 211 -16.58 -11.38 -10.06
N TYR A 212 -17.45 -11.92 -9.20
CA TYR A 212 -18.23 -13.12 -9.50
C TYR A 212 -19.10 -12.93 -10.74
N ALA A 213 -19.74 -11.77 -10.89
CA ALA A 213 -20.55 -11.45 -12.06
C ALA A 213 -19.71 -11.43 -13.36
N LEU A 214 -18.50 -10.86 -13.33
CA LEU A 214 -17.56 -10.89 -14.46
C LEU A 214 -17.08 -12.31 -14.80
N MET A 215 -16.98 -13.19 -13.80
CA MET A 215 -16.65 -14.61 -13.97
C MET A 215 -17.84 -15.44 -14.48
N GLY A 216 -19.06 -14.88 -14.50
CA GLY A 216 -20.30 -15.57 -14.88
C GLY A 216 -20.98 -16.32 -13.73
N ASP A 217 -20.44 -16.26 -12.50
CA ASP A 217 -21.03 -16.89 -11.32
C ASP A 217 -22.07 -15.96 -10.69
N ASN A 218 -23.22 -15.85 -11.35
CA ASN A 218 -24.30 -14.97 -10.91
C ASN A 218 -24.91 -15.40 -9.57
N GLU A 219 -24.83 -16.68 -9.21
CA GLU A 219 -25.34 -17.19 -7.93
C GLU A 219 -24.53 -16.62 -6.76
N LYS A 220 -23.20 -16.73 -6.81
CA LYS A 220 -22.33 -16.13 -5.78
C LYS A 220 -22.38 -14.60 -5.81
N ALA A 221 -22.50 -13.99 -6.99
CA ALA A 221 -22.67 -12.54 -7.11
C ALA A 221 -23.94 -12.05 -6.40
N VAL A 222 -25.06 -12.76 -6.56
CA VAL A 222 -26.33 -12.47 -5.85
C VAL A 222 -26.15 -12.57 -4.33
N ALA A 223 -25.45 -13.60 -3.84
CA ALA A 223 -25.22 -13.79 -2.42
C ALA A 223 -24.47 -12.61 -1.79
N ASP A 224 -23.37 -12.16 -2.40
CA ASP A 224 -22.61 -11.01 -1.91
C ASP A 224 -23.42 -9.70 -2.05
N MET A 225 -24.16 -9.51 -3.15
CA MET A 225 -24.96 -8.30 -3.36
C MET A 225 -26.13 -8.21 -2.36
N LYS A 226 -26.72 -9.34 -1.95
CA LYS A 226 -27.67 -9.36 -0.82
C LYS A 226 -27.02 -8.84 0.45
N LYS A 227 -25.78 -9.21 0.74
CA LYS A 227 -25.06 -8.70 1.91
C LYS A 227 -24.82 -7.19 1.82
N VAL A 228 -24.56 -6.66 0.62
CA VAL A 228 -24.46 -5.21 0.39
C VAL A 228 -25.77 -4.50 0.75
N VAL A 229 -26.91 -5.02 0.29
CA VAL A 229 -28.25 -4.45 0.58
C VAL A 229 -28.60 -4.59 2.06
N GLU A 230 -28.26 -5.70 2.72
CA GLU A 230 -28.44 -5.87 4.17
C GLU A 230 -27.64 -4.84 4.96
N LEU A 231 -26.38 -4.58 4.58
CA LEU A 231 -25.52 -3.61 5.26
C LEU A 231 -25.86 -2.15 4.92
N LYS A 232 -26.47 -1.89 3.77
CA LYS A 232 -26.87 -0.56 3.30
C LYS A 232 -28.25 -0.63 2.61
N PRO A 233 -29.35 -0.72 3.38
CA PRO A 233 -30.70 -0.90 2.83
C PRO A 233 -31.11 0.21 1.86
N ASP A 234 -30.71 1.46 2.12
CA ASP A 234 -31.08 2.63 1.30
C ASP A 234 -30.25 2.78 0.01
N ASN A 235 -29.29 1.89 -0.22
CA ASN A 235 -28.47 1.92 -1.43
C ASN A 235 -29.26 1.42 -2.65
N LYS A 236 -29.99 2.33 -3.30
CA LYS A 236 -30.77 2.06 -4.52
C LYS A 236 -29.95 1.42 -5.63
N GLU A 237 -28.66 1.76 -5.76
CA GLU A 237 -27.80 1.15 -6.77
C GLU A 237 -27.53 -0.33 -6.48
N ALA A 238 -27.25 -0.68 -5.22
CA ALA A 238 -27.09 -2.08 -4.83
C ALA A 238 -28.37 -2.90 -5.04
N GLN A 239 -29.54 -2.31 -4.75
CA GLN A 239 -30.83 -2.95 -5.02
C GLN A 239 -31.07 -3.20 -6.51
N ARG A 240 -30.78 -2.21 -7.38
CA ARG A 240 -30.89 -2.36 -8.84
C ARG A 240 -29.97 -3.46 -9.37
N ARG A 241 -28.71 -3.49 -8.90
CA ARG A 241 -27.74 -4.53 -9.27
C ARG A 241 -28.18 -5.91 -8.81
N LEU A 242 -28.69 -6.04 -7.58
CA LEU A 242 -29.20 -7.30 -7.06
C LEU A 242 -30.32 -7.85 -7.95
N SER A 243 -31.31 -7.01 -8.29
CA SER A 243 -32.42 -7.40 -9.17
C SER A 243 -31.94 -7.81 -10.57
N ALA A 244 -30.93 -7.12 -11.13
CA ALA A 244 -30.35 -7.50 -12.41
C ALA A 244 -29.63 -8.85 -12.35
N LEU A 245 -28.81 -9.08 -11.32
CA LEU A 245 -28.10 -10.34 -11.10
C LEU A 245 -29.08 -11.51 -10.89
N GLN A 246 -30.18 -11.30 -10.17
CA GLN A 246 -31.21 -12.32 -9.97
C GLN A 246 -31.89 -12.72 -11.29
N ARG A 247 -32.20 -11.76 -12.17
CA ARG A 247 -32.74 -12.07 -13.50
C ARG A 247 -31.74 -12.87 -14.34
N SER A 248 -30.48 -12.45 -14.33
CA SER A 248 -29.39 -13.13 -15.04
C SER A 248 -29.18 -14.56 -14.55
N ALA A 249 -29.19 -14.78 -13.23
CA ALA A 249 -29.08 -16.11 -12.62
C ALA A 249 -30.25 -17.02 -13.02
N ARG A 250 -31.49 -16.53 -12.97
CA ARG A 250 -32.69 -17.29 -13.39
C ARG A 250 -32.65 -17.67 -14.87
N ALA A 251 -32.25 -16.74 -15.74
CA ALA A 251 -32.09 -17.00 -17.17
C ALA A 251 -31.02 -18.07 -17.42
N SER A 252 -29.88 -17.98 -16.73
CA SER A 252 -28.79 -18.96 -16.81
C SER A 252 -29.22 -20.35 -16.34
N ALA A 253 -30.03 -20.43 -15.27
CA ALA A 253 -30.56 -21.70 -14.76
C ALA A 253 -31.54 -22.35 -15.75
N LYS A 254 -32.44 -21.56 -16.36
CA LYS A 254 -33.40 -22.06 -17.37
C LYS A 254 -32.72 -22.52 -18.67
N ALA A 255 -31.56 -21.95 -19.01
CA ALA A 255 -30.81 -22.31 -20.21
C ALA A 255 -29.95 -23.58 -20.04
N ARG A 256 -29.73 -24.07 -18.81
CA ARG A 256 -29.09 -25.38 -18.62
C ARG A 256 -30.10 -26.45 -19.05
N PRO A 257 -29.76 -27.32 -20.02
CA PRO A 257 -30.62 -28.45 -20.34
C PRO A 257 -30.87 -29.23 -19.05
N GLU A 258 -32.14 -29.48 -18.74
CA GLU A 258 -32.50 -30.34 -17.61
C GLU A 258 -31.66 -31.61 -17.74
N ALA A 259 -30.83 -31.88 -16.73
CA ALA A 259 -30.12 -33.14 -16.68
C ALA A 259 -31.18 -34.23 -16.73
N SER A 260 -31.26 -34.93 -17.87
CA SER A 260 -32.20 -36.03 -18.05
C SER A 260 -32.05 -36.95 -16.85
N PRO A 261 -33.13 -37.28 -16.13
CA PRO A 261 -33.04 -38.09 -14.94
C PRO A 261 -32.34 -39.38 -15.34
N ALA A 262 -31.13 -39.59 -14.81
CA ALA A 262 -30.32 -40.75 -15.12
C ALA A 262 -31.20 -41.99 -14.96
N ALA A 263 -31.43 -42.70 -16.06
CA ALA A 263 -32.19 -43.93 -16.06
C ALA A 263 -31.59 -44.85 -14.99
N ALA A 264 -32.40 -45.21 -14.00
CA ALA A 264 -32.02 -46.15 -12.96
C ALA A 264 -31.39 -47.39 -13.61
N PRO A 265 -30.28 -47.94 -13.07
CA PRO A 265 -29.66 -49.12 -13.65
C PRO A 265 -30.68 -50.24 -13.64
N ARG A 266 -31.07 -50.70 -14.85
CA ARG A 266 -31.91 -51.89 -14.99
C ARG A 266 -31.14 -53.06 -14.36
N ALA A 267 -31.70 -53.64 -13.30
CA ALA A 267 -31.20 -54.86 -12.70
C ALA A 267 -31.16 -55.95 -13.79
N SER A 268 -29.95 -56.26 -14.27
CA SER A 268 -29.69 -57.41 -15.12
C SER A 268 -29.75 -58.65 -14.23
N GLY A 269 -30.90 -59.33 -14.23
CA GLY A 269 -31.03 -60.67 -13.67
C GLY A 269 -30.10 -61.63 -14.40
N ALA A 270 -29.04 -62.06 -13.70
CA ALA A 270 -28.23 -63.20 -14.09
C ALA A 270 -28.41 -64.28 -13.03
N THR A 271 -29.22 -65.29 -13.36
CA THR A 271 -29.26 -66.57 -12.65
C THR A 271 -27.99 -67.36 -12.98
N PRO A 272 -27.22 -67.84 -11.98
CA PRO A 272 -26.15 -68.79 -12.25
C PRO A 272 -26.74 -70.18 -12.51
N LYS A 273 -26.46 -70.72 -13.71
CA LYS A 273 -26.66 -72.13 -14.06
C LYS A 273 -25.87 -73.02 -13.09
N ALA A 274 -26.55 -74.01 -12.53
CA ALA A 274 -25.94 -75.14 -11.85
C ALA A 274 -25.19 -76.03 -12.85
N THR A 275 -24.01 -76.50 -12.47
CA THR A 275 -23.30 -77.65 -13.08
C THR A 275 -23.15 -78.74 -12.03
N PRO A 276 -23.47 -80.01 -12.33
CA PRO A 276 -23.27 -81.12 -11.41
C PRO A 276 -21.98 -81.91 -11.71
N SER A 277 -21.38 -82.44 -10.63
CA SER A 277 -20.43 -83.59 -10.60
C SER A 277 -19.06 -83.40 -11.28
N GLY A 278 -17.96 -84.00 -10.81
CA GLY A 278 -17.82 -85.05 -9.83
C GLY A 278 -16.35 -85.33 -9.46
N ARG A 279 -16.23 -86.31 -8.55
CA ARG A 279 -15.11 -87.08 -7.98
C ARG A 279 -13.68 -86.85 -8.51
N GLY A 280 -12.77 -86.79 -7.53
CA GLY A 280 -11.32 -86.94 -7.62
C GLY A 280 -10.72 -86.61 -6.27
#